data_AF-A0A2E7JCZ6-F1
#
_entry.id   AF-A0A2E7JCZ6-F1
#
_cell.length_a   1.000
_cell.length_b   1.000
_cell.length_c   1.000
_cell.angle_alpha   90.00
_cell.angle_beta   90.00
_cell.angle_gamma   90.00
#
_symmetry.space_group_name_H-M   'P 1'
#
loop_
_entity.id
_entity.type
_entity.pdbx_description
1 polymer ?
#
loop_
_entity_poly.entity_id
_entity_poly.type
_entity_poly.pdbx_seq_one_letter_code
_entity_poly.pdbx_strand_id
1 'polypeptide(L)'
;MNTELTLVDVSGTHLSVDINQLTPMGFESVISQRELAELRDESGRFREFEMQLRASNDEQNTYLESLGVCRVHSVRRICADKSVLCLRFEASPCDVYKRLAGAGIGNINIHPMGEMCADIPEILRRA
;
A
#
# COMPACT_ATOMS: atom_id res chain seq x y z
N MET A 1 -0.78 -19.07 9.39
CA MET A 1 0.15 -17.93 9.20
C MET A 1 -0.69 -16.69 9.05
N ASN A 2 -0.61 -15.79 10.03
CA ASN A 2 -1.29 -14.50 9.95
C ASN A 2 -0.26 -13.47 9.49
N THR A 3 -0.59 -12.81 8.39
CA THR A 3 0.23 -11.79 7.77
C THR A 3 -0.55 -10.48 7.77
N GLU A 4 -0.04 -9.49 8.48
CA GLU A 4 -0.66 -8.18 8.66
C GLU A 4 0.24 -7.11 8.03
N LEU A 5 -0.35 -6.20 7.25
CA LEU A 5 0.36 -5.03 6.74
C LEU A 5 0.07 -3.82 7.63
N THR A 6 1.14 -3.19 8.14
CA THR A 6 1.06 -1.97 8.93
C THR A 6 1.77 -0.83 8.21
N LEU A 7 1.16 0.34 8.19
CA LEU A 7 1.75 1.58 7.74
C LEU A 7 2.32 2.33 8.94
N VAL A 8 3.58 2.72 8.87
CA VAL A 8 4.29 3.40 9.96
C VAL A 8 4.86 4.72 9.45
N ASP A 9 4.51 5.82 10.11
CA ASP A 9 5.08 7.13 9.80
C ASP A 9 6.29 7.47 10.69
N VAL A 10 6.99 8.56 10.37
CA VAL A 10 8.14 9.05 11.14
C VAL A 10 7.78 9.53 12.56
N SER A 11 6.50 9.75 12.84
CA SER A 11 5.99 10.16 14.16
C SER A 11 5.66 8.96 15.06
N GLY A 12 5.74 7.74 14.53
CA GLY A 12 5.36 6.51 15.24
C GLY A 12 3.86 6.20 15.18
N THR A 13 3.10 6.81 14.26
CA THR A 13 1.72 6.42 13.99
C THR A 13 1.73 5.08 13.26
N HIS A 14 0.98 4.12 13.80
CA HIS A 14 0.81 2.79 13.23
C HIS A 14 -0.63 2.62 12.76
N LEU A 15 -0.81 2.26 11.49
CA LEU A 15 -2.11 1.94 10.93
C LEU A 15 -2.09 0.56 10.27
N SER A 16 -2.84 -0.38 10.82
CA SER A 16 -3.07 -1.67 10.16
C SER A 16 -4.02 -1.49 8.98
N VAL A 17 -3.66 -2.05 7.83
CA VAL A 17 -4.41 -1.89 6.58
C VAL A 17 -4.65 -3.22 5.90
N ASP A 18 -5.88 -3.40 5.42
CA ASP A 18 -6.23 -4.50 4.52
C ASP A 18 -5.97 -4.09 3.07
N ILE A 19 -5.44 -5.03 2.26
CA ILE A 19 -5.27 -4.84 0.83
C ILE A 19 -6.51 -5.38 0.10
N ASN A 20 -7.30 -4.50 -0.50
CA ASN A 20 -8.49 -4.90 -1.27
C ASN A 20 -8.17 -5.14 -2.74
N GLN A 21 -7.33 -4.29 -3.33
CA GLN A 21 -6.89 -4.39 -4.71
C GLN A 21 -5.41 -4.05 -4.77
N LEU A 22 -4.59 -4.98 -5.27
CA LEU A 22 -3.15 -4.78 -5.42
C LEU A 22 -2.82 -4.59 -6.89
N THR A 23 -2.05 -3.53 -7.18
CA THR A 23 -1.55 -3.21 -8.51
C THR A 23 -0.05 -2.98 -8.45
N PRO A 24 0.64 -3.02 -9.60
CA PRO A 24 2.04 -2.65 -9.67
C PRO A 24 2.39 -1.26 -9.11
N MET A 25 1.43 -0.33 -9.10
CA MET A 25 1.67 1.05 -8.67
C MET A 25 1.32 1.29 -7.20
N GLY A 26 0.62 0.37 -6.57
CA GLY A 26 0.07 0.59 -5.24
C GLY A 26 -1.13 -0.29 -4.99
N PHE A 27 -1.92 0.07 -4.00
CA PHE A 27 -3.07 -0.71 -3.59
C PHE A 27 -4.21 0.12 -3.05
N GLU A 28 -5.39 -0.48 -3.00
CA GLU A 28 -6.55 0.08 -2.33
C GLU A 28 -6.74 -0.53 -0.95
N SER A 29 -7.11 0.31 0.02
CA SER A 29 -7.50 -0.09 1.37
C SER A 29 -8.76 0.64 1.81
N VAL A 30 -9.55 0.04 2.69
CA VAL A 30 -10.71 0.68 3.30
C VAL A 30 -10.32 1.15 4.70
N ILE A 31 -10.67 2.38 5.02
CA ILE A 31 -10.36 3.02 6.30
C ILE A 31 -11.60 3.66 6.91
N SER A 32 -11.65 3.74 8.24
CA SER A 32 -12.68 4.54 8.92
C SER A 32 -12.42 6.05 8.77
N GLN A 33 -13.46 6.86 8.89
CA GLN A 33 -13.32 8.32 8.91
C GLN A 33 -12.51 8.84 10.10
N ARG A 34 -12.44 8.08 11.20
CA ARG A 34 -11.66 8.47 12.38
C ARG A 34 -10.16 8.35 12.10
N GLU A 35 -9.73 7.20 11.59
CA GLU A 35 -8.33 6.94 11.24
C GLU A 35 -7.86 7.78 10.05
N LEU A 36 -8.77 8.16 9.13
CA LEU A 36 -8.43 9.03 8.00
C LEU A 36 -7.84 10.38 8.44
N ALA A 37 -8.28 10.92 9.58
CA ALA A 37 -7.75 12.17 10.11
C ALA A 37 -6.29 12.03 10.57
N GLU A 38 -5.88 10.84 11.00
CA GLU A 38 -4.54 10.54 11.50
C GLU A 38 -3.51 10.42 10.36
N LEU A 39 -3.98 10.25 9.12
CA LEU A 39 -3.11 10.12 7.94
C LEU A 39 -2.46 11.43 7.48
N ARG A 40 -2.88 12.57 8.02
CA ARG A 40 -2.41 13.89 7.62
C ARG A 40 -1.41 14.45 8.61
N ASP A 41 -0.42 15.18 8.09
CA ASP A 41 0.46 15.99 8.92
C ASP A 41 -0.25 17.26 9.42
N GLU A 42 0.42 18.03 10.28
CA GLU A 42 -0.11 19.30 10.81
C GLU A 42 -0.41 20.32 9.72
N SER A 43 0.20 20.18 8.53
CA SER A 43 -0.06 21.02 7.35
C SER A 43 -1.24 20.53 6.51
N GLY A 44 -1.88 19.43 6.90
CA GLY A 44 -3.02 18.83 6.19
C GLY A 44 -2.63 17.98 4.98
N ARG A 45 -1.33 17.74 4.75
CA ARG A 45 -0.84 16.88 3.65
C ARG A 45 -0.79 15.43 4.09
N PHE A 46 -0.99 14.50 3.15
CA PHE A 46 -0.83 13.09 3.46
C PHE A 46 0.63 12.76 3.76
N ARG A 47 0.83 12.02 4.85
CA ARG A 47 2.15 11.58 5.27
C ARG A 47 2.68 10.50 4.36
N GLU A 48 3.98 10.30 4.45
CA GLU A 48 4.68 9.18 3.83
C GLU A 48 4.80 8.07 4.87
N PHE A 49 4.55 6.83 4.46
CA PHE A 49 4.48 5.69 5.35
C PHE A 49 5.42 4.58 4.90
N GLU A 50 6.23 4.09 5.83
CA GLU A 50 6.91 2.82 5.68
C GLU A 50 5.89 1.68 5.79
N MET A 51 5.94 0.76 4.84
CA MET A 51 5.12 -0.45 4.83
C MET A 51 5.87 -1.56 5.55
N GLN A 52 5.30 -2.03 6.67
CA GLN A 52 5.86 -3.11 7.47
C GLN A 52 4.94 -4.32 7.42
N LEU A 53 5.49 -5.44 6.98
CA LEU A 53 4.82 -6.73 6.98
C LEU A 53 5.13 -7.47 8.28
N ARG A 54 4.09 -7.77 9.05
CA ARG A 54 4.20 -8.60 10.24
C ARG A 54 3.69 -10.00 9.92
N ALA A 55 4.59 -10.97 9.94
CA ALA A 55 4.25 -12.39 9.81
C ALA A 55 4.44 -13.06 11.17
N SER A 56 3.38 -13.64 11.71
CA SER A 56 3.43 -14.46 12.93
C SER A 56 3.20 -15.93 12.60
N ASN A 57 4.13 -16.77 13.03
CA ASN A 57 4.02 -18.23 12.95
C ASN A 57 3.52 -18.79 14.29
N ASP A 58 2.98 -20.02 14.30
CA ASP A 58 2.41 -20.66 15.50
C ASP A 58 3.42 -20.85 16.65
N GLU A 59 4.72 -20.70 16.36
CA GLU A 59 5.84 -20.75 17.32
C GLU A 59 6.19 -19.39 17.97
N GLN A 60 5.31 -18.38 17.90
CA GLN A 60 5.49 -17.02 18.47
C GLN A 60 6.65 -16.17 17.90
N ASN A 61 7.44 -16.67 16.95
CA ASN A 61 8.39 -15.83 16.23
C ASN A 61 7.63 -14.84 15.32
N THR A 62 7.69 -13.56 15.70
CA THR A 62 7.15 -12.45 14.92
C THR A 62 8.26 -11.92 14.02
N TYR A 63 8.11 -12.09 12.72
CA TYR A 63 8.99 -11.49 11.73
C TYR A 63 8.39 -10.16 11.26
N LEU A 64 9.18 -9.10 11.35
CA LEU A 64 8.83 -7.78 10.84
C LEU A 64 9.72 -7.48 9.63
N GLU A 65 9.12 -7.34 8.45
CA GLU A 65 9.82 -7.00 7.22
C GLU A 65 9.43 -5.59 6.77
N SER A 66 10.41 -4.72 6.52
CA SER A 66 10.15 -3.47 5.80
C SER A 66 10.11 -3.75 4.30
N LEU A 67 8.99 -3.41 3.68
CA LEU A 67 8.75 -3.65 2.25
C LEU A 67 9.16 -2.46 1.38
N GLY A 68 9.06 -1.25 1.91
CA GLY A 68 9.29 -0.01 1.18
C GLY A 68 8.36 1.10 1.65
N VAL A 69 8.20 2.13 0.83
CA VAL A 69 7.50 3.36 1.22
C VAL A 69 6.33 3.65 0.30
N CYS A 70 5.23 4.14 0.88
CA CYS A 70 4.03 4.53 0.16
C CYS A 70 3.45 5.85 0.67
N ARG A 71 2.57 6.43 -0.15
CA ARG A 71 1.81 7.63 0.19
C ARG A 71 0.37 7.50 -0.30
N VAL A 72 -0.56 8.13 0.42
CA VAL A 72 -1.95 8.25 -0.05
C VAL A 72 -1.98 9.15 -1.29
N HIS A 73 -2.41 8.59 -2.41
CA HIS A 73 -2.59 9.31 -3.67
C HIS A 73 -3.96 9.97 -3.75
N SER A 74 -5.01 9.23 -3.37
CA SER A 74 -6.38 9.73 -3.38
C SER A 74 -7.24 9.05 -2.33
N VAL A 75 -8.34 9.72 -1.96
CA VAL A 75 -9.33 9.22 -1.00
C VAL A 75 -10.71 9.39 -1.59
N ARG A 76 -11.51 8.32 -1.54
CA ARG A 76 -12.90 8.31 -2.01
C ARG A 76 -13.82 7.84 -0.89
N ARG A 77 -14.78 8.68 -0.49
CA ARG A 77 -15.79 8.29 0.51
C ARG A 77 -16.75 7.25 -0.10
N ILE A 78 -17.04 6.19 0.64
CA ILE A 78 -17.97 5.13 0.20
C ILE A 78 -19.24 5.05 1.06
N CYS A 79 -19.16 5.48 2.32
CA CYS A 79 -20.33 5.62 3.20
C CYS A 79 -20.07 6.68 4.28
N ALA A 80 -21.00 6.82 5.22
CA ALA A 80 -20.92 7.85 6.25
C ALA A 80 -19.63 7.74 7.09
N ASP A 81 -19.17 6.52 7.36
CA ASP A 81 -18.11 6.19 8.30
C ASP A 81 -16.87 5.56 7.65
N LYS A 82 -16.88 5.26 6.34
CA LYS A 82 -15.73 4.66 5.64
C LYS A 82 -15.35 5.38 4.35
N SER A 83 -14.06 5.28 4.03
CA SER A 83 -13.45 5.71 2.77
C SER A 83 -12.57 4.62 2.20
N VAL A 84 -12.35 4.68 0.89
CA VAL A 84 -11.31 3.93 0.19
C VAL A 84 -10.10 4.85 0.01
N LEU A 85 -8.94 4.37 0.40
CA LEU A 85 -7.64 4.96 0.13
C LEU A 85 -7.06 4.30 -1.11
N CYS A 86 -6.51 5.09 -2.03
CA CYS A 86 -5.61 4.61 -3.05
C CYS A 86 -4.20 5.02 -2.63
N LEU A 87 -3.37 4.04 -2.24
CA LEU A 87 -1.98 4.25 -1.88
C LEU A 87 -1.09 3.97 -3.08
N ARG A 88 -0.01 4.75 -3.21
CA ARG A 88 0.98 4.61 -4.27
C ARG A 88 2.35 4.34 -3.67
N PHE A 89 3.10 3.42 -4.27
CA PHE A 89 4.50 3.16 -3.91
C PHE A 89 5.39 4.30 -4.43
N GLU A 90 6.32 4.79 -3.59
CA GLU A 90 7.23 5.89 -3.95
C GLU A 90 8.52 5.37 -4.63
N ALA A 91 9.10 4.26 -4.13
CA ALA A 91 10.34 3.69 -4.64
C ALA A 91 10.22 2.17 -4.89
N SER A 92 10.91 1.68 -5.93
CA SER A 92 10.93 0.25 -6.34
C SER A 92 9.56 -0.44 -6.37
N PRO A 93 8.53 0.15 -7.03
CA PRO A 93 7.14 -0.31 -6.97
C PRO A 93 6.97 -1.78 -7.39
N CYS A 94 7.73 -2.24 -8.38
CA CYS A 94 7.69 -3.61 -8.86
C CYS A 94 8.16 -4.64 -7.82
N ASP A 95 9.16 -4.30 -7.01
CA ASP A 95 9.69 -5.21 -5.98
C ASP A 95 8.73 -5.29 -4.80
N VAL A 96 8.20 -4.14 -4.37
CA VAL A 96 7.14 -4.07 -3.34
C VAL A 96 5.94 -4.91 -3.76
N TYR A 97 5.45 -4.71 -4.99
CA TYR A 97 4.32 -5.45 -5.54
C TYR A 97 4.56 -6.97 -5.51
N LYS A 98 5.71 -7.43 -5.99
CA LYS A 98 6.05 -8.87 -6.02
C LYS A 98 6.06 -9.46 -4.61
N ARG A 99 6.62 -8.74 -3.63
CA ARG A 99 6.65 -9.19 -2.23
C ARG A 99 5.25 -9.27 -1.64
N LEU A 100 4.43 -8.23 -1.82
CA LEU A 100 3.04 -8.21 -1.33
C LEU A 100 2.18 -9.31 -1.99
N ALA A 101 2.32 -9.51 -3.30
CA ALA A 101 1.62 -10.56 -4.03
C ALA A 101 2.06 -11.96 -3.59
N GLY A 102 3.34 -12.15 -3.27
CA GLY A 102 3.90 -13.41 -2.76
C GLY A 102 3.55 -13.69 -1.29
N ALA A 103 3.22 -12.66 -0.50
CA ALA A 103 2.93 -12.79 0.93
C ALA A 103 1.51 -13.28 1.27
N GLY A 104 0.63 -13.41 0.27
CA GLY A 104 -0.73 -13.96 0.47
C GLY A 104 -1.63 -13.14 1.40
N ILE A 105 -1.48 -11.81 1.40
CA ILE A 105 -2.17 -10.89 2.32
C ILE A 105 -3.64 -10.70 1.92
N GLY A 106 -4.57 -11.47 2.48
CA GLY A 106 -6.01 -11.27 2.31
C GLY A 106 -6.59 -11.73 0.96
N ASN A 107 -7.88 -11.45 0.72
CA ASN A 107 -8.56 -11.74 -0.55
C ASN A 107 -8.11 -10.73 -1.63
N ILE A 108 -6.87 -10.85 -2.09
CA ILE A 108 -6.28 -9.94 -3.06
C ILE A 108 -6.86 -10.23 -4.45
N ASN A 109 -7.57 -9.26 -5.03
CA ASN A 109 -7.74 -9.22 -6.47
C ASN A 109 -6.42 -8.74 -7.09
N ILE A 110 -5.61 -9.68 -7.57
CA ILE A 110 -4.34 -9.40 -8.23
C ILE A 110 -4.62 -9.10 -9.70
N HIS A 111 -4.33 -7.88 -10.13
CA HIS A 111 -4.32 -7.57 -11.56
C HIS A 111 -3.03 -8.11 -12.19
N PRO A 112 -3.10 -9.03 -13.17
CA PRO A 112 -1.91 -9.56 -13.80
C PRO A 112 -1.17 -8.41 -14.51
N MET A 113 0.15 -8.37 -14.30
CA MET A 113 1.05 -7.67 -15.21
C MET A 113 0.90 -8.36 -16.57
N GLY A 114 0.24 -7.72 -17.53
CA GLY A 114 0.58 -8.00 -18.93
C GLY A 114 2.08 -7.76 -19.09
N GLU A 115 2.77 -8.57 -19.90
CA GLU A 115 4.18 -8.34 -20.23
C GLU A 115 4.35 -6.89 -20.71
N MET A 116 4.72 -5.96 -19.83
CA MET A 116 5.18 -4.64 -20.23
C MET A 116 6.63 -4.78 -20.66
N CYS A 117 6.81 -5.41 -21.80
CA CYS A 117 8.04 -5.37 -22.57
C CYS A 117 7.67 -4.94 -24.00
N ALA A 118 7.87 -3.66 -24.32
CA ALA A 118 8.28 -3.15 -25.63
C ALA A 118 8.05 -1.63 -25.69
N ASP A 119 9.15 -0.90 -25.88
CA ASP A 119 9.29 0.41 -26.51
C ASP A 119 8.16 1.44 -26.37
N ILE A 120 8.48 2.53 -25.67
CA ILE A 120 7.81 3.82 -25.87
C ILE A 120 7.78 4.10 -27.38
N PRO A 121 6.59 4.26 -28.01
CA PRO A 121 6.50 4.59 -29.41
C PRO A 121 7.33 5.84 -29.70
N GLU A 122 8.18 5.77 -30.73
CA GLU A 122 9.15 6.82 -31.07
C GLU A 122 8.49 8.20 -31.28
N ILE A 123 7.20 8.21 -31.62
CA ILE A 123 6.34 9.39 -31.74
C ILE A 123 6.21 10.20 -30.43
N LEU A 124 6.36 9.57 -29.27
CA LEU A 124 6.29 10.26 -27.96
C LEU A 124 7.66 10.77 -27.48
N ARG A 125 8.75 10.52 -28.23
CA ARG A 125 10.11 10.96 -27.86
C ARG A 125 10.50 12.33 -28.42
N ARG A 126 9.67 12.96 -29.26
CA ARG A 126 9.90 14.32 -29.76
C ARG A 126 8.72 15.23 -29.42
N ALA A 127 8.72 15.76 -28.21
CA ALA A 127 8.02 16.97 -27.81
C ALA A 127 8.91 17.74 -26.83
#